data_AF-A0A7K8ZL51-F1
#
_entry.id   AF-A0A7K8ZL51-F1
#
_cell.length_a   1.000
_cell.length_b   1.000
_cell.length_c   1.000
_cell.angle_alpha   90.00
_cell.angle_beta   90.00
_cell.angle_gamma   90.00
#
_symmetry.space_group_name_H-M   'P 1'
#
loop_
_entity.id
_entity.type
_entity.pdbx_description
1 polymer ?
#
loop_
_entity_poly.entity_id
_entity_poly.type
_entity_poly.pdbx_seq_one_letter_code
_entity_poly.pdbx_strand_id
1 'polypeptide(L)'
;VAVPSAVPACEPEPKTNGHYPSPQPAVSSRATVFAAMEAPSQGLQTVMSWKTVVVIFVVVLVYLVVGGLVFHSLEQPFESLQKNTITLEKADFLREHTCVSEVELEALIQHAVDADNAGVSPVGPSSNTSSHWDLGGAFFFAGTVITTIGYGKMAPSTVGGKVFCILYAIFGIPLFGFLLAGIGDQLGTIFGKGIARVEKVFRKKQVSQTKIRVISTILFILAGCIVFVTIPAFIFKHIEGWTALESIYFVVVTLTTIGFGDFVAGGNADIHYREWYKPLVWFWILVGLAYFAAVLSMIGDWLRVLSKKTQEEV
;
A
#
# COMPACT_ATOMS: atom_id res chain seq x y z
N VAL A 1 -60.37 -4.47 51.61
CA VAL A 1 -60.62 -3.79 52.90
C VAL A 1 -59.80 -4.50 53.97
N ALA A 2 -58.93 -3.74 54.64
CA ALA A 2 -58.38 -3.93 55.99
C ALA A 2 -57.87 -5.32 56.44
N VAL A 3 -56.54 -5.49 56.51
CA VAL A 3 -55.67 -5.40 57.74
C VAL A 3 -56.42 -5.44 59.10
N PRO A 4 -55.89 -5.95 60.24
CA PRO A 4 -54.84 -6.95 60.54
C PRO A 4 -55.21 -7.93 61.70
N SER A 5 -54.19 -8.71 62.11
CA SER A 5 -53.78 -9.01 63.51
C SER A 5 -54.11 -10.38 64.13
N ALA A 6 -53.04 -11.19 64.17
CA ALA A 6 -52.32 -11.67 65.35
C ALA A 6 -52.96 -12.68 66.33
N VAL A 7 -52.50 -13.94 66.16
CA VAL A 7 -51.96 -14.95 67.11
C VAL A 7 -52.68 -15.16 68.46
N PRO A 8 -52.90 -16.43 68.84
CA PRO A 8 -52.11 -16.98 69.95
C PRO A 8 -51.51 -18.37 69.67
N ALA A 9 -50.42 -18.63 70.39
CA ALA A 9 -49.59 -19.83 70.34
C ALA A 9 -50.23 -21.07 70.99
N CYS A 10 -49.90 -22.24 70.44
CA CYS A 10 -49.10 -23.31 71.08
C CYS A 10 -49.30 -24.60 70.26
N GLU A 11 -48.28 -24.96 69.49
CA GLU A 11 -48.21 -26.15 68.62
C GLU A 11 -47.71 -27.38 69.38
N PRO A 12 -48.12 -28.58 68.93
CA PRO A 12 -47.10 -29.55 68.52
C PRO A 12 -47.45 -30.36 67.25
N GLU A 13 -46.42 -31.02 66.69
CA GLU A 13 -46.39 -32.11 65.67
C GLU A 13 -46.42 -31.75 64.15
N PRO A 14 -46.07 -32.65 63.18
CA PRO A 14 -45.37 -33.95 63.17
C PRO A 14 -44.32 -34.15 62.00
N LYS A 15 -43.84 -35.40 61.84
CA LYS A 15 -42.97 -36.02 60.81
C LYS A 15 -43.39 -35.85 59.33
N THR A 16 -42.42 -35.82 58.38
CA THR A 16 -42.18 -36.80 57.26
C THR A 16 -41.40 -36.21 56.04
N ASN A 17 -40.85 -37.13 55.23
CA ASN A 17 -39.91 -37.01 54.10
C ASN A 17 -40.38 -36.21 52.86
N GLY A 18 -39.42 -35.51 52.23
CA GLY A 18 -39.09 -35.53 50.78
C GLY A 18 -40.05 -34.96 49.72
N HIS A 19 -39.66 -33.86 49.05
CA HIS A 19 -39.60 -33.70 47.57
C HIS A 19 -39.00 -32.33 47.14
N TYR A 20 -38.43 -32.32 45.92
CA TYR A 20 -37.70 -31.26 45.19
C TYR A 20 -38.33 -29.85 45.11
N PRO A 21 -37.52 -28.82 44.78
CA PRO A 21 -37.88 -28.00 43.61
C PRO A 21 -36.72 -27.53 42.69
N SER A 22 -37.03 -27.56 41.38
CA SER A 22 -36.83 -26.60 40.27
C SER A 22 -35.52 -25.80 40.03
N PRO A 23 -35.11 -25.59 38.76
CA PRO A 23 -33.84 -24.97 38.38
C PRO A 23 -33.93 -23.43 38.30
N GLN A 24 -32.86 -22.75 38.74
CA GLN A 24 -32.57 -21.35 38.35
C GLN A 24 -31.09 -21.20 37.97
N PRO A 25 -30.77 -20.28 37.02
CA PRO A 25 -29.50 -20.25 36.34
C PRO A 25 -28.47 -19.32 37.00
N ALA A 26 -27.21 -19.61 36.67
CA ALA A 26 -26.06 -18.70 36.53
C ALA A 26 -24.89 -18.85 37.53
N VAL A 27 -23.70 -18.75 36.90
CA VAL A 27 -22.39 -18.35 37.42
C VAL A 27 -21.53 -19.43 38.10
N SER A 28 -20.64 -20.03 37.31
CA SER A 28 -19.21 -20.13 37.69
C SER A 28 -18.35 -20.39 36.46
N SER A 29 -18.03 -19.30 35.78
CA SER A 29 -16.95 -19.13 34.82
C SER A 29 -15.64 -18.86 35.58
N ARG A 30 -14.62 -19.71 35.40
CA ARG A 30 -13.19 -19.30 35.26
C ARG A 30 -12.22 -20.47 35.18
N ALA A 31 -12.43 -21.56 35.90
CA ALA A 31 -11.36 -22.55 36.07
C ALA A 31 -11.08 -23.41 34.82
N THR A 32 -12.10 -23.75 34.03
CA THR A 32 -11.94 -24.70 32.91
C THR A 32 -11.46 -24.04 31.61
N VAL A 33 -11.55 -22.71 31.50
CA VAL A 33 -11.09 -21.98 30.30
C VAL A 33 -9.59 -21.62 30.39
N PHE A 34 -9.04 -21.49 31.60
CA PHE A 34 -7.61 -21.21 31.78
C PHE A 34 -6.70 -22.42 31.49
N ALA A 35 -7.21 -23.65 31.58
CA ALA A 35 -6.41 -24.86 31.35
C ALA A 35 -6.19 -25.19 29.86
N ALA A 36 -6.90 -24.51 28.94
CA ALA A 36 -6.70 -24.66 27.49
C ALA A 36 -5.70 -23.64 26.91
N MET A 37 -5.09 -22.79 27.74
CA MET A 37 -4.23 -21.68 27.32
C MET A 37 -2.72 -21.98 27.45
N GLU A 38 -2.35 -23.21 27.80
CA GLU A 38 -0.97 -23.72 27.78
C GLU A 38 -0.81 -24.84 26.76
N ALA A 39 -1.11 -24.55 25.50
CA ALA A 39 -0.45 -25.25 24.40
C ALA A 39 0.94 -24.61 24.22
N PRO A 40 2.04 -25.36 24.11
CA PRO A 40 3.35 -24.78 23.93
C PRO A 40 3.38 -24.06 22.57
N SER A 41 3.44 -22.74 22.62
CA SER A 41 3.80 -21.87 21.51
C SER A 41 5.27 -22.16 21.12
N GLN A 42 5.53 -23.29 20.48
CA GLN A 42 6.78 -23.53 19.77
C GLN A 42 6.74 -22.80 18.44
N GLY A 43 6.90 -21.49 18.57
CA GLY A 43 7.22 -20.54 17.52
C GLY A 43 7.79 -19.33 18.24
N LEU A 44 8.88 -19.54 18.99
CA LEU A 44 9.62 -18.49 19.65
C LEU A 44 10.07 -17.50 18.56
N GLN A 45 9.29 -16.45 18.33
CA GLN A 45 9.71 -15.29 17.55
C GLN A 45 10.99 -14.80 18.21
N THR A 46 12.13 -15.12 17.60
CA THR A 46 13.44 -14.74 18.11
C THR A 46 13.51 -13.22 17.93
N VAL A 47 13.27 -12.49 19.01
CA VAL A 47 13.36 -11.03 19.01
C VAL A 47 14.76 -10.67 18.52
N MET A 48 14.81 -9.87 17.45
CA MET A 48 16.08 -9.48 16.84
C MET A 48 16.97 -8.83 17.90
N SER A 49 18.21 -9.30 18.01
CA SER A 49 19.11 -8.76 19.04
C SER A 49 19.27 -7.25 18.84
N TRP A 50 19.32 -6.48 19.93
CA TRP A 50 19.53 -5.03 19.85
C TRP A 50 20.78 -4.66 19.04
N LYS A 51 21.83 -5.50 19.11
CA LYS A 51 23.05 -5.35 18.29
C LYS A 51 22.74 -5.42 16.79
N THR A 52 21.94 -6.41 16.37
CA THR A 52 21.51 -6.57 14.97
C THR A 52 20.65 -5.38 14.52
N VAL A 53 19.75 -4.88 15.38
CA VAL A 53 18.94 -3.67 15.09
C VAL A 53 19.84 -2.46 14.83
N VAL A 54 20.83 -2.23 15.69
CA VAL A 54 21.77 -1.10 15.54
C VAL A 54 22.58 -1.23 14.25
N VAL A 55 23.06 -2.44 13.90
CA VAL A 55 23.78 -2.66 12.64
C VAL A 55 22.90 -2.36 11.43
N ILE A 56 21.66 -2.86 11.39
CA ILE A 56 20.72 -2.59 10.29
C ILE A 56 20.43 -1.09 10.20
N PHE A 57 20.24 -0.41 11.33
CA PHE A 57 19.99 1.03 11.37
C PHE A 57 21.17 1.82 10.77
N VAL A 58 22.41 1.47 11.13
CA VAL A 58 23.61 2.11 10.55
C VAL A 58 23.69 1.85 9.04
N VAL A 59 23.40 0.63 8.57
CA VAL A 59 23.37 0.31 7.14
C VAL A 59 22.31 1.15 6.40
N VAL A 60 21.11 1.31 6.97
CA VAL A 60 20.06 2.16 6.40
C VAL A 60 20.50 3.62 6.37
N LEU A 61 21.13 4.15 7.42
CA LEU A 61 21.65 5.52 7.42
C LEU A 61 22.69 5.73 6.33
N VAL A 62 23.64 4.80 6.17
CA VAL A 62 24.65 4.88 5.10
C VAL A 62 23.95 4.83 3.73
N TYR A 63 22.96 3.96 3.54
CA TYR A 63 22.20 3.87 2.30
C TYR A 63 21.46 5.19 1.98
N LEU A 64 20.86 5.84 2.97
CA LEU A 64 20.21 7.15 2.81
C LEU A 64 21.22 8.26 2.48
N VAL A 65 22.39 8.29 3.12
CA VAL A 65 23.43 9.30 2.83
C VAL A 65 23.95 9.12 1.40
N VAL A 66 24.28 7.89 1.00
CA VAL A 66 24.73 7.59 -0.37
C VAL A 66 23.64 7.97 -1.38
N GLY A 67 22.39 7.55 -1.14
CA GLY A 67 21.26 7.91 -2.00
C GLY A 67 21.06 9.42 -2.11
N GLY A 68 21.09 10.14 -0.99
CA GLY A 68 20.95 11.60 -0.95
C GLY A 68 22.05 12.34 -1.72
N LEU A 69 23.31 11.90 -1.61
CA LEU A 69 24.42 12.47 -2.37
C LEU A 69 24.28 12.22 -3.88
N VAL A 70 23.86 11.01 -4.27
CA VAL A 70 23.62 10.67 -5.67
C VAL A 70 22.47 11.52 -6.24
N PHE A 71 21.31 11.57 -5.57
CA PHE A 71 20.19 12.42 -6.01
C PHE A 71 20.59 13.90 -6.07
N HIS A 72 21.29 14.42 -5.08
CA HIS A 72 21.79 15.79 -5.10
C HIS A 72 22.66 16.06 -6.34
N SER A 73 23.59 15.15 -6.65
CA SER A 73 24.48 15.31 -7.81
C SER A 73 23.76 15.26 -9.16
N LEU A 74 22.64 14.53 -9.24
CA LEU A 74 21.86 14.36 -10.46
C LEU A 74 20.82 15.48 -10.65
N GLU A 75 20.12 15.87 -9.58
CA GLU A 75 18.95 16.75 -9.65
C GLU A 75 19.28 18.24 -9.41
N GLN A 76 20.26 18.56 -8.55
CA GLN A 76 20.56 19.95 -8.20
C GLN A 76 20.99 20.82 -9.40
N PRO A 77 21.77 20.30 -10.38
CA PRO A 77 22.09 21.08 -11.58
C PRO A 77 20.85 21.41 -12.41
N PHE A 78 19.92 20.45 -12.55
CA PHE A 78 18.66 20.65 -13.28
C PHE A 78 17.74 21.62 -12.54
N GLU A 79 17.63 21.50 -11.21
CA GLU A 79 16.86 22.44 -10.37
C GLU A 79 17.39 23.88 -10.52
N SER A 80 18.71 24.07 -10.49
CA SER A 80 19.33 25.38 -10.65
C SER A 80 19.08 25.98 -12.02
N LEU A 81 19.11 25.15 -13.07
CA LEU A 81 18.77 25.56 -14.42
C LEU A 81 17.31 26.03 -14.50
N GLN A 82 16.37 25.25 -13.95
CA GLN A 82 14.94 25.60 -13.93
C GLN A 82 14.67 26.90 -13.16
N LYS A 83 15.35 27.11 -12.02
CA LYS A 83 15.28 28.37 -11.26
C LYS A 83 15.72 29.57 -12.09
N ASN A 84 16.82 29.44 -12.83
CA ASN A 84 17.27 30.52 -13.70
C ASN A 84 16.29 30.76 -14.85
N THR A 85 15.81 29.70 -15.50
CA THR A 85 14.84 29.79 -16.60
C THR A 85 13.58 30.51 -16.17
N ILE A 86 12.94 30.11 -15.07
CA ILE A 86 11.69 30.76 -14.63
C ILE A 86 11.89 32.23 -14.25
N THR A 87 13.04 32.59 -13.65
CA THR A 87 13.36 33.99 -13.36
C THR A 87 13.52 34.82 -14.63
N LEU A 88 14.19 34.27 -15.65
CA LEU A 88 14.37 34.94 -16.93
C LEU A 88 13.04 35.11 -17.69
N GLU A 89 12.23 34.05 -17.77
CA GLU A 89 10.93 34.09 -18.45
C GLU A 89 9.99 35.12 -17.80
N LYS A 90 9.96 35.21 -16.46
CA LYS A 90 9.18 36.24 -15.75
C LYS A 90 9.67 37.65 -16.05
N ALA A 91 10.98 37.85 -16.08
CA ALA A 91 11.57 39.16 -16.38
C ALA A 91 11.32 39.58 -17.84
N ASP A 92 11.45 38.65 -18.79
CA ASP A 92 11.16 38.90 -20.19
C ASP A 92 9.67 39.21 -20.42
N PHE A 93 8.76 38.48 -19.76
CA PHE A 93 7.32 38.76 -19.82
C PHE A 93 6.98 40.19 -19.33
N LEU A 94 7.53 40.60 -18.19
CA LEU A 94 7.33 41.95 -17.64
C LEU A 94 7.93 43.04 -18.54
N ARG A 95 9.04 42.76 -19.22
CA ARG A 95 9.65 43.68 -20.20
C ARG A 95 8.77 43.87 -21.43
N GLU A 96 8.16 42.79 -21.92
CA GLU A 96 7.26 42.82 -23.08
C GLU A 96 5.89 43.42 -22.75
N HIS A 97 5.42 43.27 -21.50
CA HIS A 97 4.09 43.68 -21.06
C HIS A 97 4.18 44.73 -19.95
N THR A 98 4.57 45.97 -20.31
CA THR A 98 4.73 47.08 -19.35
C THR A 98 3.45 47.48 -18.62
N CYS A 99 2.29 47.00 -19.06
CA CYS A 99 1.00 47.22 -18.41
C CYS A 99 0.73 46.25 -17.23
N VAL A 100 1.56 45.22 -17.05
CA VAL A 100 1.44 44.24 -15.96
C VAL A 100 2.51 44.54 -14.92
N SER A 101 2.09 44.71 -13.67
CA SER A 101 3.02 44.86 -12.55
C SER A 101 3.55 43.49 -12.07
N GLU A 102 4.72 43.49 -11.42
CA GLU A 102 5.29 42.28 -10.82
C GLU A 102 4.32 41.62 -9.82
N VAL A 103 3.61 42.43 -9.02
CA VAL A 103 2.64 41.93 -8.03
C VAL A 103 1.44 41.26 -8.71
N GLU A 104 0.94 41.80 -9.82
CA GLU A 104 -0.17 41.21 -10.57
C GLU A 104 0.24 39.89 -11.23
N LEU A 105 1.47 39.82 -11.76
CA LEU A 105 2.01 38.59 -12.34
C LEU A 105 2.16 37.50 -11.28
N GLU A 106 2.74 37.81 -10.11
CA GLU A 106 2.86 36.85 -9.00
C GLU A 106 1.50 36.38 -8.50
N ALA A 107 0.52 37.29 -8.38
CA ALA A 107 -0.84 36.92 -7.97
C ALA A 107 -1.50 35.97 -8.97
N LEU A 108 -1.32 36.20 -10.27
CA LEU A 108 -1.82 35.30 -11.32
C LEU A 108 -1.15 33.92 -11.25
N ILE A 109 0.18 33.88 -11.11
CA ILE A 109 0.93 32.62 -10.98
C ILE A 109 0.47 31.87 -9.73
N GLN A 110 0.28 32.55 -8.60
CA GLN A 110 -0.21 31.93 -7.37
C GLN A 110 -1.60 31.33 -7.57
N HIS A 111 -2.53 32.05 -8.20
CA HIS A 111 -3.85 31.50 -8.51
C HIS A 111 -3.80 30.29 -9.46
N ALA A 112 -2.88 30.30 -10.44
CA ALA A 112 -2.68 29.15 -11.33
C ALA A 112 -2.14 27.93 -10.56
N VAL A 113 -1.19 28.14 -9.65
CA VAL A 113 -0.64 27.09 -8.76
C VAL A 113 -1.72 26.57 -7.80
N ASP A 114 -2.55 27.43 -7.22
CA ASP A 114 -3.64 27.02 -6.33
C ASP A 114 -4.71 26.20 -7.06
N ALA A 115 -5.01 26.56 -8.31
CA ALA A 115 -5.90 25.77 -9.18
C ALA A 115 -5.30 24.39 -9.51
N ASP A 116 -4.01 24.33 -9.88
CA ASP A 116 -3.32 23.08 -10.19
C ASP A 116 -3.25 22.15 -8.96
N ASN A 117 -2.97 22.71 -7.78
CA ASN A 117 -3.00 21.99 -6.50
C ASN A 117 -4.40 21.43 -6.16
N ALA A 118 -5.46 22.06 -6.65
CA ALA A 118 -6.84 21.55 -6.53
C ALA A 118 -7.20 20.51 -7.62
N GLY A 119 -6.25 20.17 -8.49
CA GLY A 119 -6.42 19.26 -9.62
C GLY A 119 -7.05 19.94 -10.85
N VAL A 120 -7.00 21.27 -10.96
CA VAL A 120 -7.57 22.01 -12.09
C VAL A 120 -6.43 22.58 -12.92
N SER A 121 -6.23 22.06 -14.13
CA SER A 121 -5.19 22.57 -15.05
C SER A 121 -5.45 24.05 -15.38
N PRO A 122 -4.50 24.97 -15.10
CA PRO A 122 -4.62 26.37 -15.49
C PRO A 122 -4.34 26.58 -16.99
N VAL A 123 -3.90 25.54 -17.69
CA VAL A 123 -3.56 25.56 -19.12
C VAL A 123 -4.67 24.88 -19.93
N GLY A 124 -5.12 25.55 -20.99
CA GLY A 124 -6.11 25.04 -21.94
C GLY A 124 -7.33 25.95 -22.13
N PRO A 125 -8.19 25.65 -23.12
CA PRO A 125 -9.43 26.41 -23.31
C PRO A 125 -10.36 26.25 -22.11
N SER A 126 -11.02 27.33 -21.71
CA SER A 126 -11.92 27.44 -20.54
C SER A 126 -13.16 26.54 -20.56
N SER A 127 -13.27 25.62 -21.53
CA SER A 127 -14.41 24.74 -21.79
C SER A 127 -14.18 23.28 -21.39
N ASN A 128 -13.03 22.92 -20.80
CA ASN A 128 -12.78 21.55 -20.39
C ASN A 128 -13.68 21.15 -19.21
N THR A 129 -14.69 20.33 -19.51
CA THR A 129 -15.66 19.74 -18.56
C THR A 129 -15.17 18.42 -17.96
N SER A 130 -13.92 18.03 -18.19
CA SER A 130 -13.35 16.80 -17.65
C SER A 130 -13.24 16.90 -16.12
N SER A 131 -14.04 16.08 -15.43
CA SER A 131 -14.00 15.98 -13.98
C SER A 131 -13.08 14.85 -13.56
N HIS A 132 -12.13 15.14 -12.68
CA HIS A 132 -11.32 14.15 -12.00
C HIS A 132 -12.07 13.39 -10.90
N TRP A 133 -13.20 13.93 -10.44
CA TRP A 133 -14.10 13.32 -9.46
C TRP A 133 -15.34 12.70 -10.11
N ASP A 134 -15.23 12.27 -11.37
CA ASP A 134 -16.21 11.37 -11.99
C ASP A 134 -16.22 10.00 -11.27
N LEU A 135 -17.24 9.16 -11.50
CA LEU A 135 -17.37 7.88 -10.78
C LEU A 135 -16.10 7.01 -10.92
N GLY A 136 -15.51 7.00 -12.13
CA GLY A 136 -14.28 6.26 -12.40
C GLY A 136 -13.04 6.85 -11.71
N GLY A 137 -12.87 8.17 -11.74
CA GLY A 137 -11.79 8.86 -11.05
C GLY A 137 -11.89 8.76 -9.53
N ALA A 138 -13.09 8.89 -8.97
CA ALA A 138 -13.34 8.71 -7.53
C ALA A 138 -13.05 7.28 -7.07
N PHE A 139 -13.44 6.26 -7.86
CA PHE A 139 -13.10 4.86 -7.58
C PHE A 139 -11.58 4.63 -7.64
N PHE A 140 -10.90 5.19 -8.64
CA PHE A 140 -9.45 5.12 -8.75
C PHE A 140 -8.76 5.77 -7.54
N PHE A 141 -9.19 6.98 -7.14
CA PHE A 141 -8.71 7.67 -5.95
C PHE A 141 -8.90 6.81 -4.69
N ALA A 142 -10.09 6.25 -4.47
CA ALA A 142 -10.35 5.36 -3.34
C ALA A 142 -9.36 4.17 -3.31
N GLY A 143 -9.07 3.61 -4.47
CA GLY A 143 -7.99 2.64 -4.68
C GLY A 143 -6.63 3.09 -4.19
N THR A 144 -6.19 4.28 -4.61
CA THR A 144 -4.88 4.83 -4.25
C THR A 144 -4.72 5.02 -2.74
N VAL A 145 -5.80 5.31 -2.03
CA VAL A 145 -5.82 5.43 -0.57
C VAL A 145 -5.63 4.06 0.10
N ILE A 146 -6.42 3.05 -0.27
CA ILE A 146 -6.35 1.74 0.40
C ILE A 146 -5.10 0.93 0.04
N THR A 147 -4.54 1.17 -1.15
CA THR A 147 -3.27 0.57 -1.61
C THR A 147 -2.03 1.29 -1.09
N THR A 148 -2.21 2.42 -0.40
CA THR A 148 -1.15 3.32 0.08
C THR A 148 -0.19 3.81 -1.02
N ILE A 149 -0.62 3.79 -2.29
CA ILE A 149 0.16 4.39 -3.40
C ILE A 149 0.10 5.91 -3.28
N GLY A 150 -1.10 6.47 -3.13
CA GLY A 150 -1.28 7.90 -2.82
C GLY A 150 -0.58 8.89 -3.75
N TYR A 151 -0.83 8.82 -5.07
CA TYR A 151 -0.18 9.69 -6.07
C TYR A 151 -0.19 11.21 -5.77
N GLY A 152 -1.11 11.71 -4.93
CA GLY A 152 -1.09 13.11 -4.50
C GLY A 152 -1.57 14.13 -5.54
N LYS A 153 -1.58 13.81 -6.85
CA LYS A 153 -2.13 14.67 -7.92
C LYS A 153 -3.63 14.99 -7.74
N MET A 154 -4.35 14.16 -7.00
CA MET A 154 -5.71 14.42 -6.54
C MET A 154 -5.79 14.14 -5.05
N ALA A 155 -6.20 15.15 -4.28
CA ALA A 155 -6.38 15.04 -2.85
C ALA A 155 -7.69 15.75 -2.42
N PRO A 156 -8.35 15.32 -1.34
CA PRO A 156 -9.55 15.98 -0.86
C PRO A 156 -9.23 17.36 -0.32
N SER A 157 -9.69 18.42 -1.00
CA SER A 157 -9.53 19.80 -0.53
C SER A 157 -10.57 20.19 0.53
N THR A 158 -11.75 19.57 0.50
CA THR A 158 -12.86 19.88 1.42
C THR A 158 -12.62 19.32 2.83
N VAL A 159 -13.13 20.01 3.85
CA VAL A 159 -13.04 19.55 5.25
C VAL A 159 -13.68 18.17 5.41
N GLY A 160 -14.88 17.98 4.87
CA GLY A 160 -15.58 16.69 4.90
C GLY A 160 -14.83 15.58 4.18
N GLY A 161 -14.25 15.87 3.01
CA GLY A 161 -13.44 14.91 2.26
C GLY A 161 -12.19 14.47 3.02
N LYS A 162 -11.51 15.39 3.71
CA LYS A 162 -10.34 15.08 4.56
C LYS A 162 -10.72 14.18 5.73
N VAL A 163 -11.79 14.51 6.46
CA VAL A 163 -12.30 13.69 7.57
C VAL A 163 -12.68 12.29 7.09
N PHE A 164 -13.40 12.20 5.97
CA PHE A 164 -13.78 10.92 5.38
C PHE A 164 -12.54 10.10 4.95
N CYS A 165 -11.56 10.73 4.31
CA CYS A 165 -10.33 10.06 3.87
C CYS A 165 -9.55 9.45 5.04
N ILE A 166 -9.50 10.13 6.20
CA ILE A 166 -8.86 9.61 7.42
C ILE A 166 -9.56 8.33 7.88
N LEU A 167 -10.89 8.36 8.03
CA LEU A 167 -11.67 7.20 8.46
C LEU A 167 -11.59 6.06 7.43
N TYR A 168 -11.64 6.40 6.14
CA TYR A 168 -11.57 5.45 5.04
C TYR A 168 -10.22 4.72 5.00
N ALA A 169 -9.11 5.43 5.21
CA ALA A 169 -7.78 4.83 5.25
C ALA A 169 -7.60 3.87 6.45
N ILE A 170 -8.09 4.25 7.64
CA ILE A 170 -7.97 3.45 8.88
C ILE A 170 -8.54 2.03 8.70
N PHE A 171 -9.71 1.90 8.06
CA PHE A 171 -10.35 0.60 7.85
C PHE A 171 -9.99 -0.02 6.49
N GLY A 172 -9.77 0.80 5.47
CA GLY A 172 -9.51 0.35 4.10
C GLY A 172 -8.13 -0.29 3.94
N ILE A 173 -7.08 0.24 4.56
CA ILE A 173 -5.72 -0.30 4.44
C ILE A 173 -5.62 -1.71 5.05
N PRO A 174 -6.12 -2.00 6.28
CA PRO A 174 -6.14 -3.36 6.81
C PRO A 174 -6.95 -4.34 5.95
N LEU A 175 -8.12 -3.91 5.44
CA LEU A 175 -8.94 -4.72 4.56
C LEU A 175 -8.21 -5.07 3.26
N PHE A 176 -7.52 -4.09 2.67
CA PHE A 176 -6.69 -4.30 1.49
C PHE A 176 -5.51 -5.23 1.79
N GLY A 177 -4.89 -5.11 2.97
CA GLY A 177 -3.85 -6.03 3.43
C GLY A 177 -4.31 -7.49 3.48
N PHE A 178 -5.54 -7.76 3.94
CA PHE A 178 -6.12 -9.12 3.92
C PHE A 178 -6.34 -9.62 2.49
N LEU A 179 -6.86 -8.78 1.60
CA LEU A 179 -7.00 -9.11 0.18
C LEU A 179 -5.64 -9.44 -0.45
N LEU A 180 -4.63 -8.61 -0.20
CA LEU A 180 -3.29 -8.77 -0.73
C LEU A 180 -2.64 -10.06 -0.23
N ALA A 181 -2.81 -10.41 1.04
CA ALA A 181 -2.36 -11.69 1.59
C ALA A 181 -3.05 -12.87 0.90
N GLY A 182 -4.37 -12.82 0.73
CA GLY A 182 -5.13 -13.87 0.04
C GLY A 182 -4.69 -14.06 -1.42
N ILE A 183 -4.47 -12.97 -2.16
CA ILE A 183 -3.94 -13.03 -3.54
C ILE A 183 -2.49 -13.56 -3.54
N GLY A 184 -1.68 -13.11 -2.59
CA GLY A 184 -0.31 -13.58 -2.39
C GLY A 184 -0.22 -15.08 -2.18
N ASP A 185 -1.12 -15.67 -1.39
CA ASP A 185 -1.20 -17.13 -1.16
C ASP A 185 -1.61 -17.89 -2.43
N GLN A 186 -2.56 -17.37 -3.20
CA GLN A 186 -2.95 -17.97 -4.47
C GLN A 186 -1.81 -17.92 -5.49
N LEU A 187 -1.13 -16.79 -5.60
CA LEU A 187 0.06 -16.63 -6.42
C LEU A 187 1.15 -17.62 -5.96
N GLY A 188 1.46 -17.65 -4.66
CA GLY A 188 2.44 -18.55 -4.07
C GLY A 188 2.15 -20.03 -4.33
N THR A 189 0.89 -20.47 -4.24
CA THR A 189 0.50 -21.86 -4.54
C THR A 189 0.59 -22.19 -6.04
N ILE A 190 0.24 -21.25 -6.92
CA ILE A 190 0.45 -21.40 -8.38
C ILE A 190 1.95 -21.57 -8.67
N PHE A 191 2.80 -20.74 -8.06
CA PHE A 191 4.25 -20.84 -8.22
C PHE A 191 4.79 -22.13 -7.61
N GLY A 192 4.38 -22.52 -6.40
CA GLY A 192 4.79 -23.77 -5.77
C GLY A 192 4.47 -24.99 -6.65
N LYS A 193 3.28 -25.03 -7.27
CA LYS A 193 2.91 -26.07 -8.24
C LYS A 193 3.80 -26.03 -9.50
N GLY A 194 4.11 -24.83 -10.01
CA GLY A 194 5.02 -24.64 -11.14
C GLY A 194 6.44 -25.14 -10.84
N ILE A 195 7.00 -24.75 -9.70
CA ILE A 195 8.33 -25.17 -9.24
C ILE A 195 8.37 -26.68 -9.05
N ALA A 196 7.36 -27.27 -8.41
CA ALA A 196 7.30 -28.72 -8.21
C ALA A 196 7.26 -29.50 -9.54
N ARG A 197 6.62 -28.96 -10.59
CA ARG A 197 6.66 -29.57 -11.94
C ARG A 197 8.06 -29.49 -12.54
N VAL A 198 8.72 -28.34 -12.45
CA VAL A 198 10.09 -28.15 -12.94
C VAL A 198 11.07 -29.05 -12.17
N GLU A 199 10.94 -29.11 -10.85
CA GLU A 199 11.77 -29.96 -10.00
C GLU A 199 11.63 -31.45 -10.38
N LYS A 200 10.41 -31.94 -10.63
CA LYS A 200 10.19 -33.33 -11.09
C LYS A 200 10.93 -33.64 -12.40
N VAL A 201 11.03 -32.67 -13.31
CA VAL A 201 11.78 -32.82 -14.58
C VAL A 201 13.29 -32.83 -14.34
N PHE A 202 13.80 -31.92 -13.50
CA PHE A 202 15.23 -31.79 -13.23
C PHE A 202 15.79 -32.80 -12.23
N ARG A 203 14.95 -33.41 -11.38
CA ARG A 203 15.35 -34.50 -10.46
C ARG A 203 15.89 -35.71 -11.21
N LYS A 204 15.44 -35.94 -12.45
CA LYS A 204 15.99 -36.97 -13.36
C LYS A 204 17.43 -36.69 -13.80
N LYS A 205 17.93 -35.46 -13.64
CA LYS A 205 19.28 -35.01 -14.04
C LYS A 205 20.26 -34.83 -12.88
N GLN A 206 19.99 -35.39 -11.68
CA GLN A 206 20.91 -35.34 -10.52
C GLN A 206 21.34 -33.91 -10.11
N VAL A 207 20.47 -32.91 -10.29
CA VAL A 207 20.76 -31.52 -9.89
C VAL A 207 20.41 -31.30 -8.41
N SER A 208 21.27 -30.58 -7.67
CA SER A 208 21.04 -30.23 -6.26
C SER A 208 19.75 -29.42 -6.04
N GLN A 209 19.02 -29.76 -4.97
CA GLN A 209 17.76 -29.13 -4.56
C GLN A 209 17.87 -27.61 -4.38
N THR A 210 18.96 -27.13 -3.79
CA THR A 210 19.19 -25.69 -3.58
C THR A 210 19.34 -24.96 -4.91
N LYS A 211 20.03 -25.57 -5.90
CA LYS A 211 20.20 -24.99 -7.23
C LYS A 211 18.86 -24.89 -7.96
N ILE A 212 18.01 -25.91 -7.86
CA ILE A 212 16.67 -25.88 -8.47
C ILE A 212 15.83 -24.76 -7.87
N ARG A 213 15.81 -24.61 -6.54
CA ARG A 213 15.06 -23.53 -5.87
C ARG A 213 15.54 -22.16 -6.31
N VAL A 214 16.84 -21.91 -6.36
CA VAL A 214 17.41 -20.63 -6.82
C VAL A 214 17.04 -20.35 -8.28
N ILE A 215 17.19 -21.32 -9.18
CA ILE A 215 16.84 -21.15 -10.60
C ILE A 215 15.35 -20.87 -10.76
N SER A 216 14.49 -21.61 -10.06
CA SER A 216 13.05 -21.42 -10.06
C SER A 216 12.64 -20.04 -9.55
N THR A 217 13.29 -19.54 -8.50
CA THR A 217 13.10 -18.18 -7.98
C THR A 217 13.51 -17.12 -9.01
N ILE A 218 14.67 -17.27 -9.66
CA ILE A 218 15.13 -16.32 -10.68
C ILE A 218 14.16 -16.30 -11.87
N LEU A 219 13.74 -17.47 -12.34
CA LEU A 219 12.75 -17.57 -13.42
C LEU A 219 11.41 -16.94 -13.04
N PHE A 220 10.99 -17.08 -11.79
CA PHE A 220 9.77 -16.46 -11.28
C PHE A 220 9.87 -14.92 -11.25
N ILE A 221 11.01 -14.39 -10.81
CA ILE A 221 11.28 -12.95 -10.85
C ILE A 221 11.27 -12.46 -12.31
N LEU A 222 11.98 -13.12 -13.21
CA LEU A 222 12.04 -12.74 -14.63
C LEU A 222 10.65 -12.80 -15.30
N ALA A 223 9.87 -13.86 -15.07
CA ALA A 223 8.54 -14.00 -15.63
C ALA A 223 7.60 -12.89 -15.15
N GLY A 224 7.63 -12.57 -13.85
CA GLY A 224 6.80 -11.49 -13.33
C GLY A 224 7.29 -10.10 -13.73
N CYS A 225 8.60 -9.87 -13.90
CA CYS A 225 9.10 -8.64 -14.54
C CYS A 225 8.51 -8.49 -15.95
N ILE A 226 8.45 -9.55 -16.76
CA ILE A 226 7.84 -9.48 -18.09
C ILE A 226 6.35 -9.14 -17.99
N VAL A 227 5.60 -9.86 -17.15
CA VAL A 227 4.14 -9.75 -17.05
C VAL A 227 3.67 -8.46 -16.38
N PHE A 228 4.31 -8.04 -15.29
CA PHE A 228 3.87 -6.93 -14.45
C PHE A 228 4.64 -5.63 -14.68
N VAL A 229 5.82 -5.69 -15.33
CA VAL A 229 6.64 -4.51 -15.64
C VAL A 229 6.69 -4.24 -17.14
N THR A 230 7.23 -5.16 -17.93
CA THR A 230 7.50 -4.91 -19.36
C THR A 230 6.24 -4.76 -20.20
N ILE A 231 5.28 -5.68 -20.08
CA ILE A 231 4.03 -5.62 -20.85
C ILE A 231 3.22 -4.35 -20.49
N PRO A 232 2.97 -4.03 -19.20
CA PRO A 232 2.29 -2.79 -18.82
C PRO A 232 3.04 -1.54 -19.27
N ALA A 233 4.37 -1.49 -19.13
CA ALA A 233 5.15 -0.33 -19.59
C ALA A 233 5.02 -0.09 -21.10
N PHE A 234 4.95 -1.15 -21.91
CA PHE A 234 4.67 -1.05 -23.34
C PHE A 234 3.26 -0.51 -23.61
N ILE A 235 2.26 -0.99 -22.86
CA ILE A 235 0.87 -0.50 -22.96
C ILE A 235 0.80 0.99 -22.59
N PHE A 236 1.40 1.40 -21.48
CA PHE A 236 1.41 2.80 -21.03
C PHE A 236 2.13 3.71 -22.01
N LYS A 237 3.26 3.27 -22.59
CA LYS A 237 3.95 4.00 -23.66
C LYS A 237 3.02 4.31 -24.84
N HIS A 238 2.16 3.36 -25.22
CA HIS A 238 1.25 3.55 -26.36
C HIS A 238 -0.02 4.32 -26.03
N ILE A 239 -0.59 4.14 -24.84
CA ILE A 239 -1.86 4.77 -24.44
C ILE A 239 -1.63 6.19 -23.90
N GLU A 240 -0.61 6.37 -23.05
CA GLU A 240 -0.32 7.64 -22.39
C GLU A 240 0.66 8.51 -23.19
N GLY A 241 1.31 7.95 -24.22
CA GLY A 241 2.30 8.67 -25.03
C GLY A 241 3.65 8.87 -24.33
N TRP A 242 3.88 8.22 -23.19
CA TRP A 242 5.14 8.30 -22.45
C TRP A 242 6.30 7.64 -23.17
N THR A 243 7.53 8.07 -22.87
CA THR A 243 8.74 7.38 -23.28
C THR A 243 8.87 6.01 -22.61
N ALA A 244 9.74 5.15 -23.14
CA ALA A 244 9.95 3.83 -22.55
C ALA A 244 10.46 3.89 -21.10
N LEU A 245 11.28 4.89 -20.78
CA LEU A 245 11.82 5.08 -19.44
C LEU A 245 10.73 5.53 -18.46
N GLU A 246 9.94 6.54 -18.83
CA GLU A 246 8.83 7.05 -18.01
C GLU A 246 7.79 5.96 -17.72
N SER A 247 7.47 5.13 -18.71
CA SER A 247 6.54 4.01 -18.50
C SER A 247 7.08 2.96 -17.53
N ILE A 248 8.38 2.60 -17.62
CA ILE A 248 8.99 1.67 -16.67
C ILE A 248 9.05 2.30 -15.27
N TYR A 249 9.44 3.57 -15.19
CA TYR A 249 9.48 4.35 -13.96
C TYR A 249 8.11 4.39 -13.28
N PHE A 250 7.05 4.72 -14.02
CA PHE A 250 5.67 4.72 -13.53
C PHE A 250 5.30 3.35 -12.94
N VAL A 251 5.59 2.26 -13.66
CA VAL A 251 5.26 0.91 -13.19
C VAL A 251 6.00 0.58 -11.88
N VAL A 252 7.29 0.88 -11.79
CA VAL A 252 8.08 0.59 -10.59
C VAL A 252 7.60 1.44 -9.41
N VAL A 253 7.46 2.76 -9.59
CA VAL A 253 6.99 3.69 -8.54
C VAL A 253 5.58 3.34 -8.04
N THR A 254 4.72 2.87 -8.95
CA THR A 254 3.35 2.45 -8.62
C THR A 254 3.34 1.14 -7.82
N LEU A 255 4.00 0.09 -8.34
CA LEU A 255 3.94 -1.24 -7.73
C LEU A 255 4.82 -1.38 -6.46
N THR A 256 5.71 -0.42 -6.22
CA THR A 256 6.43 -0.29 -4.94
C THR A 256 5.70 0.60 -3.93
N THR A 257 4.50 1.08 -4.27
CA THR A 257 3.68 2.00 -3.46
C THR A 257 4.41 3.27 -3.05
N ILE A 258 5.39 3.73 -3.85
CA ILE A 258 6.04 5.03 -3.65
C ILE A 258 5.11 6.15 -4.12
N GLY A 259 4.53 6.00 -5.32
CA GLY A 259 3.46 6.86 -5.83
C GLY A 259 3.77 8.36 -5.84
N PHE A 260 4.84 8.81 -6.51
CA PHE A 260 5.15 10.25 -6.61
C PHE A 260 4.06 11.07 -7.31
N GLY A 261 3.36 10.48 -8.29
CA GLY A 261 2.23 11.12 -9.01
C GLY A 261 2.61 12.16 -10.05
N ASP A 262 3.90 12.29 -10.35
CA ASP A 262 4.44 12.91 -11.55
C ASP A 262 3.89 12.24 -12.83
N PHE A 263 3.74 10.91 -12.81
CA PHE A 263 3.05 10.13 -13.83
C PHE A 263 1.84 9.40 -13.24
N VAL A 264 0.66 9.58 -13.84
CA VAL A 264 -0.59 8.92 -13.44
C VAL A 264 -1.35 8.46 -14.67
N ALA A 265 -1.58 7.16 -14.78
CA ALA A 265 -2.37 6.58 -15.87
C ALA A 265 -3.83 7.05 -15.80
N GLY A 266 -4.40 7.48 -16.92
CA GLY A 266 -5.78 7.97 -16.99
C GLY A 266 -5.96 9.39 -16.44
N GLY A 267 -4.87 10.13 -16.26
CA GLY A 267 -4.84 11.47 -15.67
C GLY A 267 -4.73 12.63 -16.65
N ASN A 268 -4.46 12.38 -17.94
CA ASN A 268 -4.33 13.44 -18.93
C ASN A 268 -5.72 13.88 -19.46
N ALA A 269 -6.05 15.17 -19.30
CA ALA A 269 -7.33 15.71 -19.75
C ALA A 269 -7.48 15.75 -21.29
N ASP A 270 -6.35 15.79 -22.03
CA ASP A 270 -6.35 15.86 -23.49
C ASP A 270 -6.59 14.48 -24.15
N ILE A 271 -6.45 13.40 -23.37
CA ILE A 271 -6.62 12.02 -23.85
C ILE A 271 -8.02 11.53 -23.51
N HIS A 272 -8.83 11.24 -24.54
CA HIS A 272 -10.10 10.56 -24.35
C HIS A 272 -9.90 9.06 -24.10
N TYR A 273 -9.78 8.69 -22.84
CA TYR A 273 -9.68 7.28 -22.43
C TYR A 273 -11.02 6.56 -22.61
N ARG A 274 -10.93 5.26 -22.90
CA ARG A 274 -12.10 4.36 -22.86
C ARG A 274 -12.45 4.04 -21.41
N GLU A 275 -13.74 3.85 -21.13
CA GLU A 275 -14.25 3.62 -19.76
C GLU A 275 -13.61 2.41 -19.05
N TRP A 276 -13.22 1.37 -19.80
CA TRP A 276 -12.58 0.16 -19.27
C TRP A 276 -11.11 0.35 -18.87
N TYR A 277 -10.46 1.44 -19.27
CA TYR A 277 -9.03 1.65 -19.05
C TYR A 277 -8.68 1.81 -17.57
N LYS A 278 -9.33 2.75 -16.86
CA LYS A 278 -9.07 2.98 -15.42
C LYS A 278 -9.33 1.71 -14.57
N PRO A 279 -10.44 0.95 -14.75
CA PRO A 279 -10.63 -0.34 -14.07
C PRO A 279 -9.56 -1.38 -14.39
N LEU A 280 -9.08 -1.45 -15.64
CA LEU A 280 -8.02 -2.38 -16.03
C LEU A 280 -6.69 -2.05 -15.37
N VAL A 281 -6.31 -0.76 -15.31
CA VAL A 281 -5.14 -0.28 -14.58
C VAL A 281 -5.26 -0.67 -13.10
N TRP A 282 -6.44 -0.49 -12.50
CA TRP A 282 -6.68 -0.88 -11.11
C TRP A 282 -6.50 -2.38 -10.87
N PHE A 283 -7.01 -3.21 -11.78
CA PHE A 283 -6.80 -4.66 -11.71
C PHE A 283 -5.32 -5.04 -11.84
N TRP A 284 -4.58 -4.38 -12.75
CA TRP A 284 -3.13 -4.57 -12.85
C TRP A 284 -2.40 -4.17 -11.56
N ILE A 285 -2.75 -3.04 -10.94
CA ILE A 285 -2.19 -2.62 -9.64
C ILE A 285 -2.45 -3.68 -8.58
N LEU A 286 -3.68 -4.19 -8.46
CA LEU A 286 -4.04 -5.20 -7.47
C LEU A 286 -3.17 -6.46 -7.57
N VAL A 287 -3.06 -7.03 -8.77
CA VAL A 287 -2.29 -8.27 -8.97
C VAL A 287 -0.78 -7.99 -8.92
N GLY A 288 -0.34 -6.86 -9.46
CA GLY A 288 1.04 -6.42 -9.46
C GLY A 288 1.58 -6.18 -8.05
N LEU A 289 0.80 -5.55 -7.16
CA LEU A 289 1.16 -5.36 -5.76
C LEU A 289 1.31 -6.69 -5.04
N ALA A 290 0.42 -7.65 -5.29
CA ALA A 290 0.53 -8.98 -4.66
C ALA A 290 1.82 -9.69 -5.12
N TYR A 291 2.16 -9.57 -6.39
CA TYR A 291 3.43 -10.08 -6.93
C TYR A 291 4.64 -9.36 -6.30
N PHE A 292 4.64 -8.03 -6.24
CA PHE A 292 5.74 -7.26 -5.64
C PHE A 292 5.91 -7.57 -4.15
N ALA A 293 4.81 -7.70 -3.39
CA ALA A 293 4.83 -8.12 -2.00
C ALA A 293 5.48 -9.51 -1.83
N ALA A 294 5.14 -10.46 -2.72
CA ALA A 294 5.78 -11.78 -2.73
C ALA A 294 7.29 -11.68 -3.02
N VAL A 295 7.70 -10.88 -4.01
CA VAL A 295 9.12 -10.67 -4.35
C VAL A 295 9.87 -10.02 -3.19
N LEU A 296 9.30 -8.97 -2.55
CA LEU A 296 9.90 -8.31 -1.39
C LEU A 296 10.04 -9.27 -0.20
N SER A 297 9.04 -10.11 0.06
CA SER A 297 9.11 -11.15 1.09
C SER A 297 10.26 -12.12 0.81
N MET A 298 10.39 -12.58 -0.44
CA MET A 298 11.48 -13.47 -0.86
C MET A 298 12.87 -12.82 -0.72
N ILE A 299 13.01 -11.55 -1.10
CA ILE A 299 14.26 -10.79 -0.91
C ILE A 299 14.55 -10.64 0.58
N GLY A 300 13.55 -10.35 1.40
CA GLY A 300 13.67 -10.26 2.86
C GLY A 300 14.19 -11.56 3.49
N ASP A 301 13.68 -12.71 3.07
CA ASP A 301 14.18 -14.02 3.54
C ASP A 301 15.61 -14.29 3.08
N TRP A 302 15.99 -13.91 1.86
CA TRP A 302 17.37 -14.00 1.39
C TRP A 302 18.32 -13.11 2.21
N LEU A 303 17.92 -11.87 2.49
CA LEU A 303 18.70 -10.94 3.33
C LEU A 303 18.88 -11.49 4.75
N ARG A 304 17.84 -12.13 5.33
CA ARG A 304 17.95 -12.81 6.63
C ARG A 304 18.97 -13.95 6.60
N VAL A 305 18.99 -14.75 5.53
CA VAL A 305 19.97 -15.84 5.38
C VAL A 305 21.40 -15.31 5.25
N LEU A 306 21.61 -14.25 4.46
CA LEU A 306 22.91 -13.59 4.33
C LEU A 306 23.39 -12.99 5.65
N SER A 307 22.47 -12.37 6.41
CA SER A 307 22.77 -11.82 7.74
C SER A 307 23.23 -12.90 8.74
N LYS A 308 22.60 -14.08 8.72
CA LYS A 308 23.02 -15.20 9.58
C LYS A 308 24.43 -15.70 9.22
N LYS A 309 24.73 -15.87 7.94
CA LYS A 309 26.07 -16.30 7.49
C LYS A 309 27.17 -15.30 7.87
N THR A 310 26.92 -14.01 7.68
CA THR A 310 27.90 -12.97 8.05
C THR A 310 28.10 -12.86 9.56
N GLN A 311 27.10 -13.21 10.38
CA GLN A 311 27.27 -13.32 11.84
C GLN A 311 28.02 -14.58 12.29
N GLU A 312 28.03 -15.65 11.47
CA GLU A 312 28.77 -16.89 11.77
C GLU A 312 30.26 -16.80 11.37
N GLU A 313 30.61 -15.89 10.46
CA GLU A 313 31.97 -15.67 9.97
C GLU A 313 32.79 -14.62 10.76
N VAL A 314 32.17 -13.92 11.73
CA VAL A 314 32.77 -12.89 12.60
C VAL A 314 32.83 -13.38 14.04
#